data_AF-A0AAW8BBF3-F1
#
_entry.id   AF-A0AAW8BBF3-F1
#
_cell.length_a   1.000
_cell.length_b   1.000
_cell.length_c   1.000
_cell.angle_alpha   90.00
_cell.angle_beta   90.00
_cell.angle_gamma   90.00
#
_symmetry.space_group_name_H-M   'P 1'
#
loop_
_entity.id
_entity.type
_entity.pdbx_description
1 polymer ?
#
loop_
_entity_poly.entity_id
_entity_poly.type
_entity_poly.pdbx_seq_one_letter_code
_entity_poly.pdbx_strand_id
1 'polypeptide(L)'
;MTGPENVPTDQPFVWRGVLDPDLLFDDDVSASHECADAAKAADWATVFELLDDDELHVDINGWRPGGTTWFTVLHQAAWHGAPNEVAAELIRRGALKSLTDARGRTAYDVRRERDLKAVHPKDIAAQQRKSLILRTRYLKPPPSPLGRYEIRALEWHLAEVIDSRICGVLYDGRDPQRVLRYPPVEILHEVPGMRIWFPVPGMYGGFDITLAQDHLDVKSWCRVVGGSGQAHVVTTQGAVLVDQGFV
;
A
#
# COMPACT_ATOMS: atom_id res chain seq x y z
N MET A 1 -16.45 3.90 34.22
CA MET A 1 -16.55 3.22 32.92
C MET A 1 -15.31 3.60 32.13
N THR A 2 -14.26 2.81 32.28
CA THR A 2 -13.00 2.93 31.55
C THR A 2 -13.23 2.40 30.14
N GLY A 3 -12.92 3.20 29.12
CA GLY A 3 -13.00 2.80 27.71
C GLY A 3 -12.05 1.64 27.41
N PRO A 4 -12.24 0.91 26.29
CA PRO A 4 -11.36 -0.18 25.93
C PRO A 4 -9.96 0.38 25.72
N GLU A 5 -9.00 -0.14 26.47
CA GLU A 5 -7.59 0.08 26.25
C GLU A 5 -7.26 -0.43 24.84
N ASN A 6 -6.81 0.48 23.97
CA ASN A 6 -6.16 0.13 22.72
C ASN A 6 -4.85 -0.57 23.08
N VAL A 7 -4.89 -1.89 23.25
CA VAL A 7 -3.70 -2.72 23.24
C VAL A 7 -3.07 -2.54 21.85
N PRO A 8 -1.84 -2.02 21.73
CA PRO A 8 -1.16 -2.01 20.45
C PRO A 8 -1.06 -3.47 20.00
N THR A 9 -1.67 -3.80 18.86
CA THR A 9 -1.36 -5.05 18.20
C THR A 9 0.13 -5.03 17.90
N ASP A 10 0.90 -5.89 18.57
CA ASP A 10 2.36 -6.04 18.38
C ASP A 10 2.70 -6.58 16.97
N GLN A 11 1.67 -6.85 16.18
CA GLN A 11 1.79 -7.34 14.82
C GLN A 11 1.95 -6.18 13.83
N PRO A 12 3.02 -6.17 13.03
CA PRO A 12 3.25 -5.11 12.06
C PRO A 12 2.19 -5.13 10.95
N PHE A 13 1.98 -3.97 10.31
CA PHE A 13 1.14 -3.90 9.11
C PHE A 13 1.81 -4.68 7.98
N VAL A 14 1.08 -5.61 7.34
CA VAL A 14 1.66 -6.44 6.27
C VAL A 14 1.49 -5.76 4.91
N TRP A 15 2.58 -5.48 4.23
CA TRP A 15 2.57 -4.93 2.87
C TRP A 15 2.63 -6.05 1.82
N ARG A 16 1.52 -6.30 1.13
CA ARG A 16 1.43 -7.33 0.08
C ARG A 16 1.88 -6.76 -1.26
N GLY A 17 3.19 -6.72 -1.44
CA GLY A 17 3.86 -6.07 -2.57
C GLY A 17 3.87 -6.82 -3.91
N VAL A 18 3.19 -7.96 -4.07
CA VAL A 18 3.41 -8.82 -5.27
C VAL A 18 2.73 -8.24 -6.51
N LEU A 19 3.50 -8.03 -7.59
CA LEU A 19 3.00 -7.55 -8.89
C LEU A 19 2.71 -8.69 -9.86
N ASP A 20 3.56 -9.71 -9.85
CA ASP A 20 3.51 -10.86 -10.75
C ASP A 20 2.46 -11.88 -10.26
N PRO A 21 1.34 -12.08 -10.98
CA PRO A 21 0.30 -13.02 -10.56
C PRO A 21 0.80 -14.46 -10.48
N ASP A 22 1.87 -14.81 -11.22
CA ASP A 22 2.46 -16.16 -11.19
C ASP A 22 3.10 -16.50 -9.82
N LEU A 23 3.25 -15.51 -8.94
CA LEU A 23 3.74 -15.69 -7.57
C LEU A 23 2.62 -15.74 -6.52
N LEU A 24 1.37 -15.69 -6.94
CA LEU A 24 0.18 -15.76 -6.10
C LEU A 24 -0.56 -17.09 -6.35
N PHE A 25 -1.45 -17.45 -5.43
CA PHE A 25 -2.34 -18.58 -5.64
C PHE A 25 -3.47 -18.21 -6.62
N ASP A 26 -3.89 -19.15 -7.46
CA ASP A 26 -4.91 -18.92 -8.50
C ASP A 26 -6.23 -18.38 -7.93
N ASP A 27 -6.63 -18.87 -6.75
CA ASP A 27 -7.83 -18.42 -6.05
C ASP A 27 -7.68 -16.96 -5.57
N ASP A 28 -6.53 -16.59 -5.01
CA ASP A 28 -6.23 -15.21 -4.58
C ASP A 28 -6.22 -14.25 -5.78
N VAL A 29 -5.68 -14.68 -6.92
CA VAL A 29 -5.66 -13.90 -8.17
C VAL A 29 -7.08 -13.68 -8.67
N SER A 30 -7.89 -14.74 -8.70
CA SER A 30 -9.27 -14.71 -9.18
C SER A 30 -10.13 -13.78 -8.33
N ALA A 31 -10.07 -13.91 -7.00
CA ALA A 31 -10.79 -13.05 -6.06
C ALA A 31 -10.33 -11.58 -6.17
N SER A 32 -9.02 -11.34 -6.32
CA SER A 32 -8.49 -9.99 -6.51
C SER A 32 -8.92 -9.35 -7.84
N HIS A 33 -9.05 -10.14 -8.91
CA HIS A 33 -9.62 -9.68 -10.18
C HIS A 33 -11.09 -9.32 -10.03
N GLU A 34 -11.88 -10.18 -9.38
CA GLU A 34 -13.31 -9.95 -9.14
C GLU A 34 -13.53 -8.68 -8.30
N CYS A 35 -12.80 -8.53 -7.19
CA CYS A 35 -12.88 -7.33 -6.36
C CYS A 35 -12.52 -6.07 -7.14
N ALA A 36 -11.47 -6.12 -7.98
CA ALA A 36 -11.08 -5.00 -8.82
C ALA A 36 -12.15 -4.65 -9.88
N ASP A 37 -12.82 -5.65 -10.44
CA ASP A 37 -13.91 -5.45 -11.42
C ASP A 37 -15.17 -4.90 -10.76
N ALA A 38 -15.57 -5.41 -9.59
CA ALA A 38 -16.66 -4.87 -8.79
C ALA A 38 -16.41 -3.40 -8.40
N ALA A 39 -15.20 -3.07 -7.90
CA ALA A 39 -14.84 -1.71 -7.56
C ALA A 39 -14.83 -0.77 -8.79
N LYS A 40 -14.37 -1.27 -9.94
CA LYS A 40 -14.42 -0.53 -11.21
C LYS A 40 -15.86 -0.29 -11.67
N ALA A 41 -16.79 -1.22 -11.43
CA ALA A 41 -18.22 -1.09 -11.69
C ALA A 41 -18.97 -0.25 -10.63
N ALA A 42 -18.29 0.17 -9.55
CA ALA A 42 -18.90 0.81 -8.38
C ALA A 42 -19.92 -0.07 -7.63
N ASP A 43 -19.75 -1.39 -7.72
CA ASP A 43 -20.54 -2.36 -6.98
C ASP A 43 -19.92 -2.59 -5.59
N TRP A 44 -20.22 -1.68 -4.67
CA TRP A 44 -19.63 -1.69 -3.33
C TRP A 44 -20.12 -2.84 -2.46
N ALA A 45 -21.31 -3.38 -2.73
CA ALA A 45 -21.84 -4.54 -1.99
C ALA A 45 -20.94 -5.75 -2.24
N THR A 46 -20.71 -6.09 -3.51
CA THR A 46 -19.79 -7.17 -3.91
C THR A 46 -18.37 -6.92 -3.42
N VAL A 47 -17.88 -5.68 -3.47
CA VAL A 47 -16.55 -5.34 -2.91
C VAL A 47 -16.47 -5.67 -1.41
N PHE A 48 -17.48 -5.31 -0.62
CA PHE A 48 -17.45 -5.59 0.81
C PHE A 48 -17.64 -7.07 1.12
N GLU A 49 -18.48 -7.78 0.37
CA GLU A 49 -18.61 -9.25 0.49
C GLU A 49 -17.27 -9.95 0.26
N LEU A 50 -16.56 -9.61 -0.82
CA LEU A 50 -15.24 -10.20 -1.13
C LEU A 50 -14.16 -9.84 -0.10
N LEU A 51 -14.24 -8.65 0.52
CA LEU A 51 -13.31 -8.22 1.56
C LEU A 51 -13.62 -8.84 2.95
N ASP A 52 -14.85 -9.32 3.15
CA ASP A 52 -15.29 -9.96 4.41
C ASP A 52 -15.15 -11.49 4.37
N ASP A 53 -14.83 -12.06 3.21
CA ASP A 53 -14.62 -13.50 3.05
C ASP A 53 -13.21 -13.90 3.53
N ASP A 54 -13.14 -14.50 4.72
CA ASP A 54 -11.89 -14.96 5.33
C ASP A 54 -11.19 -16.08 4.53
N GLU A 55 -11.90 -16.79 3.65
CA GLU A 55 -11.31 -17.80 2.77
C GLU A 55 -10.63 -17.18 1.54
N LEU A 56 -10.99 -15.93 1.19
CA LEU A 56 -10.41 -15.17 0.09
C LEU A 56 -9.40 -14.16 0.61
N HIS A 57 -8.13 -14.27 0.22
CA HIS A 57 -7.10 -13.33 0.70
C HIS A 57 -7.07 -12.00 -0.08
N VAL A 58 -8.21 -11.33 -0.22
CA VAL A 58 -8.30 -10.03 -0.91
C VAL A 58 -7.75 -8.92 0.00
N ASP A 59 -6.73 -8.20 -0.49
CA ASP A 59 -6.16 -7.05 0.22
C ASP A 59 -6.94 -5.76 -0.09
N ILE A 60 -7.42 -5.08 0.95
CA ILE A 60 -8.03 -3.74 0.86
C ILE A 60 -7.12 -2.70 0.19
N ASN A 61 -5.81 -2.86 0.30
CA ASN A 61 -4.79 -2.00 -0.33
C ASN A 61 -4.23 -2.60 -1.63
N GLY A 62 -4.74 -3.76 -2.05
CA GLY A 62 -4.36 -4.44 -3.26
C GLY A 62 -4.75 -3.67 -4.52
N TRP A 63 -3.94 -3.85 -5.56
CA TRP A 63 -4.29 -3.51 -6.93
C TRP A 63 -4.67 -4.78 -7.70
N ARG A 64 -5.24 -4.62 -8.89
CA ARG A 64 -5.49 -5.77 -9.77
C ARG A 64 -4.17 -6.49 -10.11
N PRO A 65 -4.00 -7.79 -9.78
CA PRO A 65 -2.81 -8.55 -10.19
C PRO A 65 -2.55 -8.46 -11.70
N GLY A 66 -1.29 -8.25 -12.08
CA GLY A 66 -0.88 -8.00 -13.47
C GLY A 66 -1.29 -6.63 -14.05
N GLY A 67 -2.02 -5.81 -13.29
CA GLY A 67 -2.45 -4.47 -13.71
C GLY A 67 -1.37 -3.40 -13.51
N THR A 68 -1.25 -2.48 -14.48
CA THR A 68 -0.20 -1.45 -14.48
C THR A 68 -0.62 -0.11 -13.87
N THR A 69 -1.89 0.06 -13.49
CA THR A 69 -2.41 1.33 -12.96
C THR A 69 -2.28 1.45 -11.45
N TRP A 70 -2.18 0.32 -10.75
CA TRP A 70 -2.17 0.22 -9.29
C TRP A 70 -3.35 0.92 -8.59
N PHE A 71 -4.51 0.95 -9.23
CA PHE A 71 -5.74 1.43 -8.59
C PHE A 71 -6.19 0.44 -7.51
N THR A 72 -6.30 0.93 -6.28
CA THR A 72 -6.96 0.22 -5.17
C THR A 72 -8.46 0.52 -5.13
N VAL A 73 -9.21 -0.20 -4.29
CA VAL A 73 -10.64 0.06 -4.08
C VAL A 73 -10.91 1.50 -3.60
N LEU A 74 -10.02 2.09 -2.80
CA LEU A 74 -10.15 3.49 -2.36
C LEU A 74 -9.94 4.49 -3.52
N HIS A 75 -9.02 4.18 -4.46
CA HIS A 75 -8.88 4.98 -5.69
C HIS A 75 -10.13 4.89 -6.56
N GLN A 76 -10.75 3.72 -6.67
CA GLN A 76 -12.02 3.54 -7.40
C GLN A 76 -13.17 4.32 -6.74
N ALA A 77 -13.29 4.24 -5.40
CA ALA A 77 -14.29 5.02 -4.65
C ALA A 77 -14.11 6.53 -4.87
N ALA A 78 -12.87 7.01 -4.86
CA ALA A 78 -12.52 8.39 -5.18
C ALA A 78 -12.88 8.78 -6.63
N TRP A 79 -12.56 7.93 -7.60
CA TRP A 79 -12.85 8.13 -9.01
C TRP A 79 -14.34 8.27 -9.28
N HIS A 80 -15.15 7.38 -8.72
CA HIS A 80 -16.61 7.37 -8.87
C HIS A 80 -17.29 8.48 -8.06
N GLY A 81 -16.64 8.97 -7.01
CA GLY A 81 -17.27 9.82 -6.00
C GLY A 81 -18.29 9.04 -5.20
N ALA A 82 -17.91 7.86 -4.71
CA ALA A 82 -18.75 6.97 -3.91
C ALA A 82 -19.22 7.63 -2.61
N PRO A 83 -20.34 7.22 -2.01
CA PRO A 83 -20.82 7.79 -0.75
C PRO A 83 -19.75 7.86 0.35
N ASN A 84 -19.79 8.88 1.20
CA ASN A 84 -18.81 9.06 2.29
C ASN A 84 -18.79 7.84 3.21
N GLU A 85 -19.93 7.16 3.37
CA GLU A 85 -20.03 5.88 4.08
C GLU A 85 -19.17 4.78 3.47
N VAL A 86 -19.13 4.66 2.13
CA VAL A 86 -18.31 3.66 1.42
C VAL A 86 -16.83 3.97 1.66
N ALA A 87 -16.41 5.23 1.48
CA ALA A 87 -15.03 5.60 1.74
C ALA A 87 -14.64 5.43 3.22
N ALA A 88 -15.55 5.78 4.14
CA ALA A 88 -15.34 5.61 5.57
C ALA A 88 -15.25 4.12 5.95
N GLU A 89 -16.04 3.25 5.32
CA GLU A 89 -16.00 1.80 5.47
C GLU A 89 -14.64 1.25 5.00
N LEU A 90 -14.22 1.58 3.78
CA LEU A 90 -12.93 1.16 3.26
C LEU A 90 -11.77 1.61 4.17
N ILE A 91 -11.76 2.87 4.61
CA ILE A 91 -10.74 3.41 5.53
C ILE A 91 -10.77 2.68 6.87
N ARG A 92 -11.96 2.39 7.41
CA ARG A 92 -12.10 1.65 8.68
C ARG A 92 -11.57 0.22 8.57
N ARG A 93 -11.69 -0.39 7.39
CA ARG A 93 -11.09 -1.70 7.05
C ARG A 93 -9.59 -1.64 6.75
N GLY A 94 -8.97 -0.47 6.83
CA GLY A 94 -7.52 -0.29 6.66
C GLY A 94 -7.07 0.18 5.28
N ALA A 95 -7.98 0.69 4.44
CA ALA A 95 -7.59 1.35 3.20
C ALA A 95 -6.74 2.60 3.49
N LEU A 96 -5.54 2.64 2.90
CA LEU A 96 -4.55 3.69 3.12
C LEU A 96 -4.83 4.90 2.22
N LYS A 97 -4.95 6.08 2.82
CA LYS A 97 -5.16 7.34 2.11
C LYS A 97 -3.90 7.85 1.43
N SER A 98 -2.73 7.60 2.02
CA SER A 98 -1.42 7.99 1.48
C SER A 98 -0.91 7.09 0.36
N LEU A 99 -1.52 5.91 0.16
CA LEU A 99 -1.13 5.00 -0.90
C LEU A 99 -1.41 5.60 -2.28
N THR A 100 -0.42 5.51 -3.16
CA THR A 100 -0.46 6.08 -4.51
C THR A 100 -0.78 5.03 -5.58
N ASP A 101 -1.31 5.49 -6.71
CA ASP A 101 -1.38 4.72 -7.95
C ASP A 101 -0.02 4.71 -8.69
N ALA A 102 0.06 4.05 -9.85
CA ALA A 102 1.28 3.99 -10.67
C ALA A 102 1.74 5.35 -11.23
N ARG A 103 0.93 6.41 -11.10
CA ARG A 103 1.26 7.78 -11.50
C ARG A 103 1.62 8.66 -10.29
N GLY A 104 1.74 8.07 -9.10
CA GLY A 104 2.03 8.81 -7.87
C GLY A 104 0.84 9.61 -7.33
N ARG A 105 -0.40 9.31 -7.75
CA ARG A 105 -1.60 10.00 -7.27
C ARG A 105 -2.22 9.22 -6.12
N THR A 106 -2.59 9.91 -5.04
CA THR A 106 -3.42 9.32 -3.98
C THR A 106 -4.90 9.29 -4.38
N ALA A 107 -5.74 8.58 -3.61
CA ALA A 107 -7.20 8.65 -3.76
C ALA A 107 -7.71 10.11 -3.65
N TYR A 108 -7.12 10.92 -2.77
CA TYR A 108 -7.40 12.35 -2.69
C TYR A 108 -7.13 13.08 -4.01
N ASP A 109 -5.97 12.84 -4.62
CA ASP A 109 -5.58 13.46 -5.88
C ASP A 109 -6.51 13.05 -7.02
N VAL A 110 -6.85 11.76 -7.10
CA VAL A 110 -7.80 11.23 -8.08
C VAL A 110 -9.15 11.96 -7.98
N ARG A 111 -9.69 12.11 -6.75
CA ARG A 111 -10.95 12.83 -6.56
C ARG A 111 -10.83 14.30 -6.94
N ARG A 112 -9.77 14.97 -6.49
CA ARG A 112 -9.52 16.38 -6.76
C ARG A 112 -9.41 16.66 -8.27
N GLU A 113 -8.65 15.85 -9.00
CA GLU A 113 -8.56 15.94 -10.47
C GLU A 113 -9.92 15.73 -11.14
N ARG A 114 -10.72 14.81 -10.61
CA ARG A 114 -12.06 14.52 -11.13
C ARG A 114 -13.02 15.69 -10.96
N ASP A 115 -12.94 16.38 -9.82
CA ASP A 115 -13.71 17.59 -9.51
C ASP A 115 -13.30 18.74 -10.45
N LEU A 116 -12.01 18.99 -10.62
CA LEU A 116 -11.51 20.08 -11.48
C LEU A 116 -11.86 19.89 -12.96
N LYS A 117 -12.03 18.64 -13.43
CA LYS A 117 -12.34 18.33 -14.83
C LYS A 117 -13.83 18.47 -15.19
N ALA A 118 -14.74 18.77 -14.27
CA ALA A 118 -16.10 19.13 -14.67
C ALA A 118 -16.16 20.59 -15.08
N VAL A 119 -16.29 20.80 -16.38
CA VAL A 119 -16.26 22.13 -16.98
C VAL A 119 -17.65 22.57 -17.46
N HIS A 120 -18.58 21.66 -17.74
CA HIS A 120 -19.91 22.04 -18.24
C HIS A 120 -20.93 22.26 -17.11
N PRO A 121 -21.90 23.18 -17.26
CA PRO A 121 -22.95 23.41 -16.26
C PRO A 121 -23.75 22.16 -15.89
N LYS A 122 -23.96 21.23 -16.84
CA LYS A 122 -24.58 19.92 -16.58
C LYS A 122 -23.68 19.00 -15.76
N ASP A 123 -22.37 19.04 -16.01
CA ASP A 123 -21.36 18.32 -15.24
C ASP A 123 -21.23 18.90 -13.83
N ILE A 124 -21.32 20.23 -13.68
CA ILE A 124 -21.30 20.94 -12.40
C ILE A 124 -22.54 20.61 -11.58
N ALA A 125 -23.74 20.58 -12.17
CA ALA A 125 -24.97 20.21 -11.45
C ALA A 125 -24.97 18.72 -11.04
N ALA A 126 -24.52 17.84 -11.93
CA ALA A 126 -24.31 16.42 -11.61
C ALA A 126 -23.21 16.22 -10.56
N GLN A 127 -22.14 17.01 -10.62
CA GLN A 127 -21.06 16.98 -9.64
C GLN A 127 -21.42 17.65 -8.32
N GLN A 128 -22.24 18.69 -8.27
CA GLN A 128 -22.71 19.28 -7.00
C GLN A 128 -23.62 18.30 -6.26
N ARG A 129 -24.43 17.53 -7.00
CA ARG A 129 -25.12 16.36 -6.43
C ARG A 129 -24.14 15.27 -5.96
N LYS A 130 -23.01 15.07 -6.64
CA LYS A 130 -21.95 14.09 -6.27
C LYS A 130 -20.91 14.61 -5.26
N SER A 131 -20.72 15.91 -5.07
CA SER A 131 -19.78 16.50 -4.10
C SER A 131 -20.39 16.48 -2.69
N LEU A 132 -21.71 16.28 -2.62
CA LEU A 132 -22.41 15.80 -1.44
C LEU A 132 -22.05 14.34 -1.10
N ILE A 133 -21.64 13.54 -2.09
CA ILE A 133 -21.47 12.09 -1.98
C ILE A 133 -20.07 11.74 -1.44
N LEU A 134 -18.97 12.29 -1.96
CA LEU A 134 -17.64 12.14 -1.34
C LEU A 134 -16.93 13.48 -1.13
N ARG A 135 -16.74 13.89 0.12
CA ARG A 135 -15.95 15.10 0.40
C ARG A 135 -14.47 14.75 0.37
N THR A 136 -13.71 15.40 -0.50
CA THR A 136 -12.25 15.24 -0.67
C THR A 136 -11.49 15.21 0.65
N ARG A 137 -11.92 15.98 1.66
CA ARG A 137 -11.32 16.00 3.00
C ARG A 137 -11.22 14.61 3.67
N TYR A 138 -12.15 13.67 3.41
CA TYR A 138 -12.11 12.32 3.99
C TYR A 138 -10.96 11.48 3.43
N LEU A 139 -10.58 11.76 2.18
CA LEU A 139 -9.52 11.05 1.48
C LEU A 139 -8.14 11.65 1.75
N LYS A 140 -8.05 12.82 2.41
CA LYS A 140 -6.79 13.51 2.59
C LYS A 140 -5.85 12.63 3.45
N PRO A 141 -4.64 12.32 2.96
CA PRO A 141 -3.63 11.61 3.74
C PRO A 141 -3.35 12.32 5.07
N PRO A 142 -2.96 11.59 6.13
CA PRO A 142 -2.41 12.23 7.31
C PRO A 142 -1.19 13.09 6.92
N PRO A 143 -0.94 14.20 7.62
CA PRO A 143 0.23 15.01 7.35
C PRO A 143 1.50 14.21 7.63
N SER A 144 2.43 14.16 6.67
CA SER A 144 3.78 13.68 6.92
C SER A 144 4.63 14.80 7.55
N PRO A 145 5.40 14.52 8.61
CA PRO A 145 6.44 15.41 9.11
C PRO A 145 7.64 15.52 8.15
N LEU A 146 7.79 14.58 7.21
CA LEU A 146 8.85 14.58 6.21
C LEU A 146 8.40 15.31 4.95
N GLY A 147 9.33 16.06 4.35
CA GLY A 147 9.09 16.68 3.06
C GLY A 147 9.17 15.67 1.91
N ARG A 148 8.61 16.05 0.76
CA ARG A 148 8.63 15.22 -0.46
C ARG A 148 10.03 14.82 -0.92
N TYR A 149 11.04 15.63 -0.62
CA TYR A 149 12.42 15.29 -0.96
C TYR A 149 12.93 14.17 -0.04
N GLU A 150 12.73 14.29 1.27
CA GLU A 150 13.14 13.26 2.23
C GLU A 150 12.45 11.94 1.95
N ILE A 151 11.14 11.94 1.72
CA ILE A 151 10.37 10.72 1.41
C ILE A 151 10.93 10.01 0.18
N ARG A 152 11.18 10.73 -0.92
CA ARG A 152 11.77 10.12 -2.13
C ARG A 152 13.19 9.61 -1.92
N ALA A 153 14.01 10.32 -1.14
CA ALA A 153 15.36 9.86 -0.84
C ALA A 153 15.34 8.58 0.01
N LEU A 154 14.45 8.50 1.00
CA LEU A 154 14.25 7.29 1.79
C LEU A 154 13.71 6.13 0.93
N GLU A 155 12.73 6.37 0.05
CA GLU A 155 12.22 5.35 -0.88
C GLU A 155 13.32 4.81 -1.80
N TRP A 156 14.16 5.70 -2.33
CA TRP A 156 15.29 5.32 -3.17
C TRP A 156 16.28 4.42 -2.44
N HIS A 157 16.77 4.86 -1.27
CA HIS A 157 17.76 4.09 -0.51
C HIS A 157 17.18 2.82 0.12
N LEU A 158 15.87 2.81 0.45
CA LEU A 158 15.17 1.59 0.84
C LEU A 158 15.15 0.58 -0.32
N ALA A 159 14.84 1.04 -1.54
CA ALA A 159 14.86 0.18 -2.72
C ALA A 159 16.26 -0.41 -2.96
N GLU A 160 17.33 0.39 -2.81
CA GLU A 160 18.71 -0.10 -2.91
C GLU A 160 19.02 -1.19 -1.88
N VAL A 161 18.56 -1.02 -0.62
CA VAL A 161 18.72 -2.05 0.42
C VAL A 161 17.96 -3.32 0.05
N ILE A 162 16.71 -3.21 -0.39
CA ILE A 162 15.92 -4.37 -0.80
C ILE A 162 16.57 -5.07 -1.99
N ASP A 163 16.93 -4.32 -3.04
CA ASP A 163 17.57 -4.83 -4.25
C ASP A 163 18.88 -5.55 -3.93
N SER A 164 19.70 -5.01 -3.02
CA SER A 164 20.96 -5.66 -2.59
C SER A 164 20.77 -7.06 -1.99
N ARG A 165 19.57 -7.35 -1.48
CA ARG A 165 19.22 -8.62 -0.84
C ARG A 165 18.62 -9.63 -1.80
N ILE A 166 17.93 -9.17 -2.86
CA ILE A 166 17.10 -10.05 -3.70
C ILE A 166 17.51 -10.07 -5.17
N CYS A 167 18.15 -9.01 -5.67
CA CYS A 167 18.57 -8.92 -7.06
C CYS A 167 19.62 -9.98 -7.39
N GLY A 168 19.39 -10.73 -8.47
CA GLY A 168 20.27 -11.83 -8.89
C GLY A 168 20.20 -13.11 -8.01
N VAL A 169 19.44 -13.07 -6.91
CA VAL A 169 19.25 -14.22 -6.00
C VAL A 169 17.88 -14.86 -6.18
N LEU A 170 16.85 -14.05 -6.37
CA LEU A 170 15.47 -14.50 -6.56
C LEU A 170 15.01 -14.29 -8.01
N TYR A 171 13.85 -14.89 -8.32
CA TYR A 171 13.09 -14.67 -9.56
C TYR A 171 13.89 -14.91 -10.84
N ASP A 172 14.81 -15.89 -10.82
CA ASP A 172 15.65 -16.27 -11.96
C ASP A 172 16.44 -15.07 -12.56
N GLY A 173 16.83 -14.12 -11.71
CA GLY A 173 17.59 -12.94 -12.12
C GLY A 173 16.75 -11.85 -12.80
N ARG A 174 15.41 -11.97 -12.81
CA ARG A 174 14.53 -10.87 -13.22
C ARG A 174 14.72 -9.66 -12.29
N ASP A 175 14.48 -8.48 -12.86
CA ASP A 175 14.42 -7.22 -12.10
C ASP A 175 13.35 -7.32 -11.01
N PRO A 176 13.73 -7.28 -9.72
CA PRO A 176 12.79 -7.47 -8.62
C PRO A 176 11.67 -6.42 -8.60
N GLN A 177 11.92 -5.19 -9.06
CA GLN A 177 10.91 -4.12 -9.09
C GLN A 177 9.85 -4.33 -10.20
N ARG A 178 10.07 -5.28 -11.12
CA ARG A 178 9.02 -5.73 -12.06
C ARG A 178 8.11 -6.80 -11.45
N VAL A 179 8.57 -7.46 -10.41
CA VAL A 179 7.92 -8.60 -9.75
C VAL A 179 7.26 -8.16 -8.44
N LEU A 180 7.83 -7.15 -7.79
CA LEU A 180 7.41 -6.61 -6.51
C LEU A 180 7.28 -5.09 -6.59
N ARG A 181 6.26 -4.58 -5.91
CA ARG A 181 6.10 -3.18 -5.55
C ARG A 181 6.62 -3.00 -4.13
N TYR A 182 7.68 -2.24 -3.98
CA TYR A 182 8.22 -1.91 -2.66
C TYR A 182 7.27 -1.00 -1.89
N PRO A 183 7.25 -1.10 -0.54
CA PRO A 183 6.38 -0.27 0.30
C PRO A 183 6.74 1.21 0.13
N PRO A 184 5.80 2.08 -0.28
CA PRO A 184 6.04 3.52 -0.31
C PRO A 184 6.27 4.04 1.11
N VAL A 185 7.23 4.95 1.30
CA VAL A 185 7.57 5.44 2.66
C VAL A 185 6.44 6.27 3.26
N GLU A 186 5.68 6.98 2.43
CA GLU A 186 4.56 7.82 2.88
C GLU A 186 3.50 7.03 3.67
N ILE A 187 3.34 5.72 3.42
CA ILE A 187 2.35 4.91 4.15
C ILE A 187 2.76 4.62 5.59
N LEU A 188 4.05 4.71 5.94
CA LEU A 188 4.54 4.52 7.30
C LEU A 188 3.97 5.55 8.28
N HIS A 189 3.53 6.72 7.80
CA HIS A 189 2.86 7.73 8.62
C HIS A 189 1.38 7.44 8.90
N GLU A 190 0.80 6.45 8.22
CA GLU A 190 -0.60 6.08 8.35
C GLU A 190 -0.79 4.71 9.04
N VAL A 191 0.14 3.78 8.84
CA VAL A 191 0.07 2.43 9.42
C VAL A 191 0.36 2.42 10.93
N PRO A 192 -0.22 1.48 11.70
CA PRO A 192 0.05 1.31 13.12
C PRO A 192 1.54 1.13 13.43
N GLY A 193 2.02 1.79 14.49
CA GLY A 193 3.41 1.67 14.96
C GLY A 193 4.46 2.19 13.98
N MET A 194 4.05 2.82 12.86
CA MET A 194 4.94 3.22 11.77
C MET A 194 5.85 2.08 11.30
N ARG A 195 5.32 0.85 11.32
CA ARG A 195 6.06 -0.38 11.09
C ARG A 195 5.34 -1.28 10.10
N ILE A 196 6.09 -1.75 9.11
CA ILE A 196 5.61 -2.61 8.04
C ILE A 196 6.43 -3.89 8.01
N TRP A 197 5.72 -5.01 7.86
CA TRP A 197 6.31 -6.25 7.40
C TRP A 197 6.08 -6.40 5.90
N PHE A 198 7.16 -6.44 5.13
CA PHE A 198 7.15 -6.71 3.70
C PHE A 198 7.63 -8.15 3.45
N PRO A 199 6.71 -9.13 3.35
CA PRO A 199 7.07 -10.48 2.98
C PRO A 199 7.55 -10.53 1.53
N VAL A 200 8.60 -11.33 1.28
CA VAL A 200 9.15 -11.51 -0.07
C VAL A 200 9.01 -12.97 -0.48
N PRO A 201 8.18 -13.27 -1.50
CA PRO A 201 8.06 -14.63 -2.03
C PRO A 201 9.43 -15.19 -2.42
N GLY A 202 9.74 -16.39 -1.94
CA GLY A 202 11.03 -17.04 -2.13
C GLY A 202 12.05 -16.81 -1.01
N MET A 203 11.92 -15.78 -0.16
CA MET A 203 12.84 -15.58 0.98
C MET A 203 12.50 -16.44 2.21
N TYR A 204 11.26 -16.94 2.31
CA TYR A 204 10.71 -17.49 3.57
C TYR A 204 10.97 -16.54 4.76
N GLY A 205 10.79 -15.25 4.47
CA GLY A 205 11.21 -14.10 5.25
C GLY A 205 10.84 -12.81 4.50
N GLY A 206 11.60 -11.75 4.71
CA GLY A 206 11.26 -10.44 4.18
C GLY A 206 11.94 -9.31 4.93
N PHE A 207 11.27 -8.16 4.97
CA PHE A 207 11.78 -6.93 5.56
C PHE A 207 10.83 -6.39 6.62
N ASP A 208 11.35 -6.15 7.81
CA ASP A 208 10.72 -5.37 8.86
C ASP A 208 11.25 -3.94 8.76
N ILE A 209 10.35 -3.01 8.43
CA ILE A 209 10.68 -1.62 8.11
C ILE A 209 9.95 -0.73 9.11
N THR A 210 10.69 -0.01 9.94
CA THR A 210 10.15 0.93 10.92
C THR A 210 10.63 2.33 10.59
N LEU A 211 9.71 3.30 10.56
CA LEU A 211 10.09 4.70 10.47
C LEU A 211 10.37 5.24 11.87
N ALA A 212 11.60 5.74 12.07
CA ALA A 212 12.03 6.41 13.29
C ALA A 212 12.40 7.86 12.98
N GLN A 213 11.50 8.80 13.31
CA GLN A 213 11.65 10.24 13.05
C GLN A 213 11.91 10.58 11.57
N ASP A 214 13.17 10.54 11.14
CA ASP A 214 13.70 10.97 9.84
C ASP A 214 14.46 9.88 9.08
N HIS A 215 14.51 8.65 9.60
CA HIS A 215 15.19 7.51 8.99
C HIS A 215 14.37 6.22 9.13
N LEU A 216 14.76 5.19 8.37
CA LEU A 216 14.17 3.85 8.46
C LEU A 216 15.13 2.89 9.14
N ASP A 217 14.63 2.18 10.14
CA ASP A 217 15.25 0.96 10.65
C ASP A 217 14.73 -0.23 9.82
N VAL A 218 15.63 -0.91 9.12
CA VAL A 218 15.27 -1.99 8.20
C VAL A 218 15.98 -3.27 8.61
N LYS A 219 15.23 -4.25 9.10
CA LYS A 219 15.74 -5.60 9.37
C LYS A 219 15.25 -6.54 8.30
N SER A 220 16.15 -7.27 7.67
CA SER A 220 15.81 -8.33 6.71
C SER A 220 16.30 -9.66 7.21
N TRP A 221 15.54 -10.72 6.90
CA TRP A 221 16.02 -12.09 7.05
C TRP A 221 15.51 -12.96 5.91
N CYS A 222 16.39 -13.85 5.44
CA CYS A 222 16.09 -14.90 4.47
C CYS A 222 16.39 -16.23 5.14
N ARG A 223 15.47 -17.20 5.09
CA ARG A 223 15.68 -18.54 5.67
C ARG A 223 16.21 -19.56 4.66
N VAL A 224 16.44 -19.15 3.41
CA VAL A 224 16.97 -20.00 2.34
C VAL A 224 18.50 -20.07 2.42
N VAL A 225 19.08 -21.23 2.07
CA VAL A 225 20.53 -21.55 2.03
C VAL A 225 21.31 -21.02 3.27
N GLY A 226 21.05 -21.62 4.43
CA GLY A 226 21.83 -21.38 5.66
C GLY A 226 21.33 -20.21 6.53
N GLY A 227 20.37 -19.42 6.05
CA GLY A 227 19.83 -18.30 6.79
C GLY A 227 20.73 -17.06 6.71
N SER A 228 20.16 -15.87 6.54
CA SER A 228 20.92 -14.62 6.60
C SER A 228 20.06 -13.44 7.03
N GLY A 229 20.46 -12.78 8.10
CA GLY A 229 19.86 -11.56 8.62
C GLY A 229 20.79 -10.36 8.49
N GLN A 230 20.23 -9.20 8.14
CA GLN A 230 20.93 -7.91 8.18
C GLN A 230 20.03 -6.81 8.71
N ALA A 231 20.61 -5.85 9.42
CA ALA A 231 19.94 -4.63 9.84
C ALA A 231 20.63 -3.41 9.19
N HIS A 232 19.83 -2.51 8.66
CA HIS A 232 20.28 -1.25 8.06
C HIS A 232 19.57 -0.07 8.70
N VAL A 233 20.28 1.05 8.77
CA VAL A 233 19.69 2.36 8.99
C VAL A 233 19.69 3.09 7.65
N VAL A 234 18.51 3.46 7.16
CA VAL A 234 18.33 4.15 5.88
C VAL A 234 17.98 5.60 6.13
N THR A 235 18.83 6.51 5.66
CA THR A 235 18.67 7.96 5.79
C THR A 235 18.52 8.60 4.41
N THR A 236 18.26 9.90 4.37
CA THR A 236 18.24 10.68 3.13
C THR A 236 19.59 10.73 2.40
N GLN A 237 20.68 10.35 3.07
CA GLN A 237 22.05 10.39 2.55
C GLN A 237 22.54 9.02 2.05
N GLY A 238 21.79 7.96 2.32
CA GLY A 238 22.17 6.59 2.02
C GLY A 238 21.76 5.61 3.10
N ALA A 239 22.13 4.35 2.91
CA ALA A 239 21.91 3.27 3.86
C ALA A 239 23.24 2.76 4.46
N VAL A 240 23.22 2.46 5.76
CA VAL A 240 24.37 1.90 6.49
C VAL A 240 23.98 0.56 7.07
N LEU A 241 24.76 -0.48 6.78
CA LEU A 241 24.65 -1.79 7.44
C LEU A 241 25.15 -1.65 8.89
N VAL A 242 24.28 -1.94 9.86
CA VAL A 242 24.58 -1.79 11.30
C VAL A 242 24.70 -3.12 12.03
N ASP A 243 24.11 -4.19 11.51
CA ASP A 243 24.24 -5.55 12.06
C ASP A 243 24.03 -6.62 10.98
N GLN A 244 24.64 -7.80 11.14
CA GLN A 244 24.49 -8.91 10.20
C GLN A 244 24.80 -10.28 10.83
N GLY A 245 24.23 -11.34 10.25
CA GLY A 245 24.53 -12.73 10.60
C GLY A 245 23.56 -13.38 11.59
N PHE A 246 22.46 -12.71 11.93
CA PHE A 246 21.35 -13.30 12.69
C PHE A 246 20.40 -14.10 11.78
N VAL A 247 19.51 -14.93 12.33
CA VAL A 247 18.48 -15.69 11.61
C VAL A 247 17.16 -15.65 12.37
#